data_AF-W1YH15-F1
#
_entry.id   AF-W1YH15-F1
#
_cell.length_a   1.000
_cell.length_b   1.000
_cell.length_c   1.000
_cell.angle_alpha   90.00
_cell.angle_beta   90.00
_cell.angle_gamma   90.00
#
_symmetry.space_group_name_H-M   'P 1'
#
loop_
_entity.id
_entity.type
_entity.pdbx_description
1 polymer ?
#
loop_
_entity_poly.entity_id
_entity_poly.type
_entity_poly.pdbx_seq_one_letter_code
_entity_poly.pdbx_strand_id
1 'polypeptide(L)'
;LLQPSEGYINVCGYDTRDEEHIWDIRQHVGMVFQNPDNQIVAAVVEEDVAFGPENLGIPSAEIRKRVDAALEAVNMTEYREHGPHLLSGGQKQRIAIAGVLAMKPDCIVLDEP
;
A
#
# COMPACT_ATOMS: atom_id res chain seq x y z
N LEU A 1 1.08 -3.22 16.10
CA LEU A 1 2.47 -3.29 15.58
C LEU A 1 3.19 -4.36 16.38
N LEU A 2 4.16 -5.09 15.80
CA LEU A 2 5.04 -5.94 16.61
C LEU A 2 5.98 -5.04 17.40
N GLN A 3 6.07 -5.23 18.71
CA GLN A 3 6.94 -4.44 19.58
C GLN A 3 8.26 -5.19 19.81
N PRO A 4 9.40 -4.49 19.86
CA PRO A 4 10.66 -5.12 20.21
C PRO A 4 10.67 -5.55 21.68
N SER A 5 11.38 -6.63 22.01
CA SER A 5 11.55 -7.08 23.40
C SER A 5 12.37 -6.10 24.25
N GLU A 6 13.28 -5.35 23.61
CA GLU A 6 14.11 -4.31 24.24
C GLU A 6 14.28 -3.13 23.28
N GLY A 7 14.44 -1.91 23.81
CA GLY A 7 14.55 -0.68 23.03
C GLY A 7 13.19 -0.10 22.62
N TYR A 8 13.21 0.82 21.66
CA TYR A 8 12.00 1.43 21.09
C TYR A 8 12.24 1.84 19.63
N ILE A 9 11.16 1.99 18.88
CA ILE A 9 11.17 2.47 17.50
C ILE A 9 10.45 3.83 17.48
N ASN A 10 11.01 4.78 16.76
CA ASN A 10 10.37 6.05 16.48
C ASN A 10 10.10 6.15 14.98
N VAL A 11 8.85 6.41 14.61
CA VAL A 11 8.41 6.59 13.22
C VAL A 11 7.88 8.00 13.06
N CYS A 12 8.56 8.84 12.26
CA CYS A 12 8.15 10.22 11.98
C CYS A 12 7.82 11.06 13.23
N GLY A 13 8.47 10.80 14.37
CA GLY A 13 8.24 11.50 15.63
C GLY A 13 7.34 10.75 16.62
N TYR A 14 6.65 9.69 16.19
CA TYR A 14 5.78 8.87 17.02
C TYR A 14 6.55 7.69 17.63
N ASP A 15 6.46 7.54 18.96
CA ASP A 15 6.95 6.35 19.65
C ASP A 15 6.00 5.18 19.42
N THR A 16 6.49 4.06 18.87
CA THR A 16 5.62 2.93 18.52
C THR A 16 4.97 2.24 19.71
N ARG A 17 5.44 2.52 20.94
CA ARG A 17 4.86 1.99 22.18
C ARG A 17 3.57 2.70 22.59
N ASP A 18 3.32 3.88 22.04
CA ASP A 18 2.08 4.61 22.27
C ASP A 18 0.99 4.09 21.34
N GLU A 19 -0.02 3.45 21.92
CA GLU A 19 -1.11 2.85 21.15
C GLU A 19 -2.03 3.89 20.51
N GLU A 20 -2.07 5.12 21.04
CA GLU A 20 -2.90 6.20 20.50
C GLU A 20 -2.46 6.58 19.07
N HIS A 21 -1.19 6.39 18.75
CA HIS A 21 -0.58 6.78 17.47
C HIS A 21 -0.42 5.64 16.46
N ILE A 22 -0.96 4.44 16.73
CA ILE A 22 -0.81 3.28 15.83
C ILE A 22 -1.30 3.58 14.41
N TRP A 23 -2.39 4.33 14.28
CA TRP A 23 -2.96 4.67 12.97
C TRP A 23 -2.12 5.72 12.25
N ASP A 24 -1.65 6.76 12.96
CA ASP A 24 -0.74 7.77 12.40
C ASP A 24 0.52 7.09 11.85
N ILE A 25 1.14 6.20 12.65
CA ILE A 25 2.33 5.45 12.24
C ILE A 25 2.10 4.64 10.96
N ARG A 26 0.95 3.97 10.84
CA ARG A 26 0.59 3.16 9.67
C ARG A 26 0.30 4.00 8.42
N GLN A 27 -0.05 5.27 8.57
CA GLN A 27 -0.21 6.19 7.44
C GLN A 27 1.15 6.66 6.90
N HIS A 28 2.16 6.77 7.77
CA HIS A 28 3.49 7.21 7.38
C HIS A 28 4.36 6.12 6.74
N VAL A 29 4.12 4.84 7.06
CA VAL A 29 4.94 3.72 6.56
C VAL A 29 4.08 2.70 5.83
N GLY A 30 4.32 2.57 4.53
CA GLY A 30 3.76 1.51 3.69
C GLY A 30 4.64 0.28 3.67
N MET A 31 4.05 -0.91 3.57
CA MET A 31 4.77 -2.18 3.49
C MET A 31 4.35 -2.93 2.21
N VAL A 32 5.33 -3.42 1.47
CA VAL A 32 5.15 -4.34 0.34
C VAL A 32 5.75 -5.68 0.73
N PHE A 33 4.91 -6.72 0.78
CA PHE A 33 5.35 -8.07 1.14
C PHE A 33 6.02 -8.81 -0.03
N GLN A 34 6.83 -9.82 0.30
CA GLN A 34 7.51 -10.69 -0.67
C GLN A 34 6.54 -11.39 -1.64
N ASN A 35 5.41 -11.89 -1.12
CA ASN A 35 4.40 -12.57 -1.93
C ASN A 35 3.20 -11.64 -2.16
N PRO A 36 3.02 -11.11 -3.39
CA PRO A 36 1.95 -10.16 -3.68
C PRO A 36 0.55 -10.78 -3.57
N ASP A 37 0.41 -12.11 -3.72
CA ASP A 37 -0.87 -12.81 -3.54
C ASP A 37 -1.40 -12.72 -2.09
N ASN A 38 -0.53 -12.44 -1.11
CA ASN A 38 -0.94 -12.22 0.28
C ASN A 38 -1.43 -10.79 0.55
N GLN A 39 -1.20 -9.86 -0.37
CA GLN A 39 -1.51 -8.43 -0.21
C GLN A 39 -2.68 -7.98 -1.09
N ILE A 40 -2.88 -8.62 -2.25
CA ILE A 40 -3.99 -8.34 -3.16
C ILE A 40 -5.28 -8.91 -2.56
N VAL A 41 -6.30 -8.07 -2.43
CA VAL A 41 -7.58 -8.39 -1.79
C VAL A 41 -8.79 -8.19 -2.71
N ALA A 42 -8.67 -7.35 -3.75
CA ALA A 42 -9.79 -7.06 -4.64
C ALA A 42 -9.79 -7.92 -5.92
N ALA A 43 -10.97 -7.98 -6.57
CA ALA A 43 -11.16 -8.73 -7.80
C ALA A 43 -10.72 -7.96 -9.06
N VAL A 44 -10.55 -6.64 -8.96
CA VAL A 44 -10.15 -5.75 -10.05
C VAL A 44 -8.95 -4.92 -9.60
N VAL A 45 -7.97 -4.74 -10.48
CA VAL A 45 -6.72 -4.02 -10.18
C VAL A 45 -6.96 -2.61 -9.64
N GLU A 46 -7.82 -1.81 -10.27
CA GLU A 46 -8.07 -0.43 -9.80
C GLU A 46 -8.72 -0.38 -8.42
N GLU A 47 -9.56 -1.37 -8.09
CA GLU A 47 -10.20 -1.49 -6.78
C GLU A 47 -9.17 -1.88 -5.71
N ASP A 48 -8.22 -2.77 -6.04
CA ASP A 48 -7.15 -3.18 -5.13
C ASP A 48 -6.24 -2.00 -4.77
N VAL A 49 -5.87 -1.19 -5.78
CA VAL A 49 -5.04 0.01 -5.58
C VAL A 49 -5.80 1.10 -4.83
N ALA A 50 -7.13 1.18 -4.98
CA ALA A 50 -7.99 2.12 -4.26
C ALA A 50 -8.20 1.74 -2.78
N PHE A 51 -8.03 0.46 -2.42
CA PHE A 51 -8.37 -0.07 -1.10
C PHE A 51 -7.71 0.69 0.06
N GLY A 52 -6.41 0.99 -0.05
CA GLY A 52 -5.67 1.77 0.95
C GLY A 52 -6.25 3.19 1.11
N PRO A 53 -6.28 4.01 0.04
CA PRO A 53 -6.90 5.33 0.05
C PRO A 53 -8.35 5.38 0.58
N GLU A 54 -9.18 4.38 0.28
CA GLU A 54 -10.55 4.27 0.79
C GLU A 54 -10.57 4.11 2.32
N ASN A 55 -9.71 3.25 2.86
CA ASN A 55 -9.57 3.07 4.30
C ASN A 55 -9.06 4.32 5.02
N LEU A 56 -8.36 5.21 4.31
CA LEU A 56 -7.94 6.53 4.80
C LEU A 56 -9.04 7.59 4.75
N GLY A 57 -10.24 7.27 4.23
CA GLY A 57 -11.36 8.19 4.11
C GLY A 57 -11.16 9.28 3.07
N ILE A 58 -10.31 9.05 2.06
CA ILE A 58 -10.02 10.04 1.02
C ILE A 58 -11.24 10.19 0.09
N PRO A 59 -11.60 11.41 -0.35
CA PRO A 59 -12.71 11.61 -1.29
C PRO A 59 -12.49 10.87 -2.62
N SER A 60 -13.55 10.27 -3.19
CA SER A 60 -13.46 9.42 -4.39
C SER A 60 -12.79 10.08 -5.60
N ALA A 61 -13.00 11.39 -5.78
CA ALA A 61 -12.36 12.15 -6.86
C ALA A 61 -10.83 12.25 -6.71
N GLU A 62 -10.33 12.28 -5.47
CA GLU A 62 -8.90 12.24 -5.18
C GLU A 62 -8.37 10.81 -5.25
N ILE A 63 -9.13 9.82 -4.78
CA ILE A 63 -8.76 8.39 -4.91
C ILE A 63 -8.49 8.05 -6.37
N ARG A 64 -9.39 8.42 -7.30
CA ARG A 64 -9.21 8.16 -8.73
C ARG A 64 -7.88 8.71 -9.26
N LYS A 65 -7.53 9.96 -8.90
CA LYS A 65 -6.24 10.56 -9.31
C LYS A 65 -5.04 9.82 -8.74
N ARG A 66 -5.12 9.34 -7.50
CA ARG A 66 -4.04 8.58 -6.85
C ARG A 66 -3.86 7.20 -7.47
N VAL A 67 -4.97 6.52 -7.77
CA VAL A 67 -4.97 5.22 -8.47
C VAL A 67 -4.35 5.38 -9.85
N ASP A 68 -4.78 6.37 -10.63
CA ASP A 68 -4.24 6.63 -11.96
C ASP A 68 -2.72 6.89 -11.92
N ALA A 69 -2.27 7.77 -11.01
CA ALA A 69 -0.85 8.09 -10.85
C ALA A 69 -0.02 6.89 -10.36
N ALA A 70 -0.55 6.08 -9.44
CA ALA A 70 0.15 4.92 -8.92
C ALA A 70 0.30 3.82 -9.98
N LEU A 71 -0.76 3.55 -10.76
CA LEU A 71 -0.71 2.59 -11.87
C LEU A 71 0.24 3.04 -12.98
N GLU A 72 0.27 4.34 -13.29
CA GLU A 72 1.22 4.90 -14.26
C GLU A 72 2.67 4.70 -13.78
N ALA A 73 2.96 5.01 -12.51
CA ALA A 73 4.31 4.89 -11.94
C ALA A 73 4.89 3.47 -12.02
N VAL A 74 4.04 2.44 -11.99
CA VAL A 74 4.46 1.03 -12.10
C VAL A 74 4.25 0.43 -13.50
N ASN A 75 3.84 1.23 -14.48
CA ASN A 75 3.49 0.82 -15.84
C ASN A 75 2.40 -0.27 -15.88
N MET A 76 1.29 -0.07 -15.16
CA MET A 76 0.16 -1.00 -15.09
C MET A 76 -1.19 -0.38 -15.50
N THR A 77 -1.20 0.84 -16.05
CA THR A 77 -2.43 1.55 -16.44
C THR A 77 -3.34 0.75 -17.38
N GLU A 78 -2.76 0.01 -18.33
CA GLU A 78 -3.54 -0.82 -19.28
C GLU A 78 -4.23 -2.02 -18.61
N TYR A 79 -3.79 -2.42 -17.42
CA TYR A 79 -4.33 -3.54 -16.66
C TYR A 79 -5.37 -3.11 -15.62
N ARG A 80 -5.74 -1.83 -15.55
CA ARG A 80 -6.60 -1.26 -14.49
C ARG A 80 -7.92 -2.04 -14.27
N GLU A 81 -8.53 -2.55 -15.33
CA GLU A 81 -9.82 -3.28 -15.29
C GLU A 81 -9.64 -4.81 -15.28
N HIS A 82 -8.39 -5.30 -15.24
CA HIS A 82 -8.13 -6.74 -15.23
C HIS A 82 -8.31 -7.32 -13.83
N GLY A 83 -8.63 -8.61 -13.80
CA GLY A 83 -8.56 -9.38 -12.56
C GLY A 83 -7.12 -9.74 -12.19
N PRO A 84 -6.69 -9.56 -10.92
CA PRO A 84 -5.31 -9.88 -10.51
C PRO A 84 -4.87 -11.33 -10.79
N HIS A 85 -5.82 -12.27 -10.83
CA HIS A 85 -5.55 -13.68 -11.18
C HIS A 85 -5.09 -13.89 -12.64
N LEU A 86 -5.29 -12.91 -13.52
CA LEU A 86 -4.84 -12.93 -14.91
C LEU A 86 -3.43 -12.34 -15.08
N LEU A 87 -2.85 -11.81 -14.01
CA LEU A 87 -1.54 -11.17 -14.02
C LEU A 87 -0.43 -12.18 -13.73
N SER A 88 0.72 -11.99 -14.37
CA SER A 88 1.97 -12.65 -13.99
C SER A 88 2.41 -12.23 -12.58
N GLY A 89 3.30 -13.02 -11.95
CA GLY A 89 3.82 -12.69 -10.61
C GLY A 89 4.48 -11.31 -10.53
N GLY A 90 5.29 -10.92 -11.53
CA GLY A 90 5.91 -9.60 -11.57
C GLY A 90 4.92 -8.45 -11.76
N GLN A 91 3.80 -8.69 -12.46
CA GLN A 91 2.71 -7.72 -12.56
C GLN A 91 1.96 -7.59 -11.24
N LYS A 92 1.68 -8.71 -10.54
CA LYS A 92 1.10 -8.67 -9.19
C LYS A 92 1.99 -7.90 -8.21
N GLN A 93 3.32 -8.06 -8.29
CA GLN A 93 4.26 -7.28 -7.48
C GLN A 93 4.13 -5.78 -7.74
N ARG A 94 3.99 -5.38 -9.01
CA ARG A 94 3.76 -3.98 -9.39
C ARG A 94 2.43 -3.44 -8.84
N ILE A 95 1.37 -4.25 -8.84
CA ILE A 95 0.08 -3.86 -8.23
C ILE A 95 0.21 -3.69 -6.72
N ALA A 96 0.89 -4.61 -6.03
CA ALA A 96 1.15 -4.49 -4.60
C ALA A 96 1.92 -3.19 -4.26
N ILE A 97 2.91 -2.82 -5.06
CA ILE A 97 3.62 -1.54 -4.94
C ILE A 97 2.67 -0.36 -5.23
N ALA A 98 1.86 -0.43 -6.28
CA ALA A 98 0.90 0.63 -6.63
C ALA A 98 -0.10 0.92 -5.50
N GLY A 99 -0.64 -0.13 -4.86
CA GLY A 99 -1.55 0.04 -3.71
C GLY A 99 -0.90 0.80 -2.56
N VAL A 100 0.38 0.55 -2.29
CA VAL A 100 1.15 1.31 -1.29
C VAL A 100 1.42 2.75 -1.75
N LEU A 101 1.83 2.96 -3.00
CA LEU A 101 2.07 4.30 -3.56
C LEU A 101 0.81 5.17 -3.53
N ALA A 102 -0.37 4.60 -3.78
CA ALA A 102 -1.63 5.32 -3.76
C ALA A 102 -1.96 5.89 -2.36
N MET A 103 -1.47 5.27 -1.29
CA MET A 103 -1.62 5.81 0.07
C MET A 103 -0.76 7.07 0.31
N LYS A 104 0.29 7.29 -0.50
CA LYS A 104 1.30 8.35 -0.32
C LYS A 104 2.00 8.32 1.06
N PRO A 105 2.58 7.18 1.48
CA PRO A 105 3.35 7.12 2.72
C PRO A 105 4.67 7.90 2.56
N ASP A 106 5.28 8.30 3.69
CA ASP A 106 6.60 8.93 3.70
C ASP A 106 7.74 7.92 3.47
N CYS A 107 7.51 6.67 3.86
CA CYS A 107 8.47 5.58 3.72
C CYS A 107 7.78 4.31 3.21
N ILE A 108 8.49 3.54 2.39
CA ILE A 108 8.06 2.22 1.93
C ILE A 108 9.09 1.18 2.35
N VAL A 109 8.62 0.14 3.03
CA VAL A 109 9.40 -1.05 3.37
C VAL A 109 9.11 -2.12 2.33
N LEU A 110 10.16 -2.63 1.70
CA LEU A 110 10.11 -3.73 0.73
C LEU A 110 10.69 -4.97 1.41
N ASP A 111 9.86 -5.99 1.64
CA ASP A 111 10.28 -7.25 2.26
C ASP A 111 10.78 -8.24 1.18
N GLU A 112 12.11 -8.28 0.98
CA GLU A 112 12.87 -8.97 -0.08
C GLU A 112 12.41 -8.67 -1.54
N PRO A 113 13.17 -7.85 -2.31
CA PRO A 113 12.84 -7.55 -3.71
C PRO A 113 13.20 -8.67 -4.71
#